data_AF-A0A1F6ID03-F1
#
_entry.id   AF-A0A1F6ID03-F1
#
_cell.length_a   1.000
_cell.length_b   1.000
_cell.length_c   1.000
_cell.angle_alpha   90.00
_cell.angle_beta   90.00
_cell.angle_gamma   90.00
#
_symmetry.space_group_name_H-M   'P 1'
#
loop_
_entity.id
_entity.type
_entity.pdbx_description
1 polymer ?
#
loop_
_entity_poly.entity_id
_entity_poly.type
_entity_poly.pdbx_seq_one_letter_code
_entity_poly.pdbx_strand_id
1 'polypeptide(L)'
;MINKILQAIYVFIFIFAIGLIVAMHTVPAPALALFRVPTNLREVGPSLGLSWPTSLEVYHIFLILFFAVIILNGIGLNRLNIPKWRSVCKISSFLGLFLTWSVLLFFMLPLLVNSNINAVHLKTSFIYSLFAFVFLNVNLLTFAVAQKEGKQTFGP
;
A
#
# COMPACT_ATOMS: atom_id res chain seq x y z
N MET A 1 -15.39 15.22 10.28
CA MET A 1 -14.20 15.89 9.70
C MET A 1 -13.13 14.88 9.29
N ILE A 2 -12.72 13.98 10.18
CA ILE A 2 -11.67 12.98 9.92
C ILE A 2 -11.95 12.08 8.70
N ASN A 3 -13.21 11.68 8.46
CA ASN A 3 -13.58 10.84 7.31
C ASN A 3 -13.24 11.51 5.98
N LYS A 4 -13.48 12.83 5.85
CA LYS A 4 -13.17 13.61 4.65
C LYS A 4 -11.65 13.74 4.43
N ILE A 5 -10.88 13.85 5.51
CA ILE A 5 -9.41 13.89 5.45
C ILE A 5 -8.87 12.53 4.97
N LEU A 6 -9.31 11.44 5.59
CA LEU A 6 -8.91 10.08 5.16
C LEU A 6 -9.31 9.82 3.72
N GLN A 7 -10.50 10.27 3.31
CA GLN A 7 -10.95 10.13 1.93
C GLN A 7 -10.03 10.87 0.95
N ALA A 8 -9.69 12.13 1.25
CA ALA A 8 -8.77 12.92 0.45
C ALA A 8 -7.39 12.23 0.35
N ILE A 9 -6.91 11.61 1.43
CA ILE A 9 -5.68 10.82 1.43
C ILE A 9 -5.78 9.63 0.46
N TYR A 10 -6.86 8.83 0.50
CA TYR A 10 -7.03 7.72 -0.44
C TYR A 10 -7.12 8.18 -1.90
N VAL A 11 -7.83 9.28 -2.17
CA VAL A 11 -7.93 9.85 -3.52
C VAL A 11 -6.56 10.34 -4.00
N PHE A 12 -5.81 11.03 -3.14
CA PHE A 12 -4.44 11.47 -3.44
C PHE A 12 -3.54 10.27 -3.74
N ILE A 13 -3.56 9.23 -2.89
CA ILE A 13 -2.74 8.02 -3.08
C ILE A 13 -3.12 7.32 -4.39
N PHE A 14 -4.41 7.24 -4.72
CA PHE A 14 -4.87 6.65 -5.98
C PHE A 14 -4.29 7.39 -7.19
N ILE A 15 -4.46 8.71 -7.24
CA ILE A 15 -3.99 9.56 -8.34
C ILE A 15 -2.46 9.51 -8.43
N PHE A 16 -1.78 9.63 -7.28
CA PHE A 16 -0.32 9.58 -7.21
C PHE A 16 0.22 8.23 -7.68
N ALA A 17 -0.36 7.11 -7.24
CA ALA A 17 0.07 5.77 -7.65
C ALA A 17 -0.10 5.55 -9.15
N ILE A 18 -1.25 5.93 -9.72
CA ILE A 18 -1.47 5.85 -11.17
C ILE A 18 -0.49 6.74 -11.93
N GLY A 19 -0.33 7.99 -11.50
CA GLY A 19 0.60 8.93 -12.11
C GLY A 19 2.03 8.41 -12.09
N LEU A 20 2.46 7.81 -10.97
CA LEU A 20 3.78 7.21 -10.84
C LEU A 20 3.94 6.00 -11.76
N ILE A 21 2.94 5.12 -11.85
CA ILE A 21 2.95 3.97 -12.78
C ILE A 21 3.08 4.45 -14.23
N VAL A 22 2.28 5.43 -14.64
CA VAL A 22 2.35 6.00 -16.00
C VAL A 22 3.71 6.64 -16.25
N ALA A 23 4.24 7.43 -15.31
CA ALA A 23 5.55 8.05 -15.43
C ALA A 23 6.66 6.99 -15.59
N MET A 24 6.61 5.89 -14.84
CA MET A 24 7.59 4.81 -14.95
C MET A 24 7.61 4.11 -16.31
N HIS A 25 6.47 4.06 -17.00
CA HIS A 25 6.36 3.45 -18.35
C HIS A 25 6.67 4.43 -19.49
N THR A 26 6.67 5.73 -19.22
CA THR A 26 6.86 6.78 -20.24
C THR A 26 8.23 7.46 -20.15
N VAL A 27 8.88 7.44 -18.99
CA VAL A 27 10.19 8.08 -18.75
C VAL A 27 11.31 7.02 -18.73
N PRO A 28 12.52 7.33 -19.27
CA PRO A 28 13.68 6.45 -19.21
C PRO A 28 14.05 5.99 -17.79
N ALA A 29 14.58 4.78 -17.69
CA ALA A 29 14.88 4.09 -16.43
C ALA A 29 15.71 4.88 -15.41
N PRO A 30 16.79 5.59 -15.79
CA PRO A 30 17.67 6.22 -14.81
C PRO A 30 16.98 7.28 -13.94
N ALA A 31 16.01 8.02 -14.52
CA ALA A 31 15.35 9.12 -13.83
C ALA A 31 14.38 8.66 -12.74
N LEU A 32 13.79 7.47 -12.88
CA LEU A 32 12.77 6.93 -11.97
C LEU A 32 13.14 5.55 -11.42
N ALA A 33 14.44 5.19 -11.43
CA ALA A 33 14.91 3.88 -10.98
C ALA A 33 14.46 3.56 -9.54
N LEU A 34 14.43 4.58 -8.67
CA LEU A 34 13.98 4.49 -7.28
C LEU A 34 12.52 4.10 -7.11
N PHE A 35 11.69 4.25 -8.15
CA PHE A 35 10.26 3.92 -8.09
C PHE A 35 9.93 2.59 -8.78
N ARG A 36 10.90 1.97 -9.46
CA ARG A 36 10.69 0.73 -10.20
C ARG A 36 10.77 -0.48 -9.27
N VAL A 37 9.67 -0.75 -8.56
CA VAL A 37 9.48 -1.94 -7.71
C VAL A 37 9.85 -3.25 -8.41
N PRO A 38 9.50 -3.49 -9.69
CA PRO A 38 9.91 -4.71 -10.41
C PRO A 38 11.43 -4.90 -10.47
N THR A 39 12.21 -3.83 -10.59
CA THR A 39 13.68 -3.92 -10.58
C THR A 39 14.20 -4.38 -9.22
N ASN A 40 13.65 -3.86 -8.11
CA ASN A 40 14.01 -4.31 -6.76
C ASN A 40 13.61 -5.77 -6.51
N LEU A 41 12.43 -6.18 -6.98
CA LEU A 41 11.99 -7.58 -6.88
C LEU A 41 12.91 -8.53 -7.64
N ARG A 42 13.45 -8.11 -8.79
CA ARG A 42 14.40 -8.92 -9.56
C ARG A 42 15.69 -9.19 -8.80
N GLU A 43 16.11 -8.25 -7.96
CA GLU A 43 17.36 -8.34 -7.21
C GLU A 43 17.18 -9.00 -5.84
N VAL A 44 16.06 -8.74 -5.16
CA VAL A 44 15.76 -9.31 -3.84
C VAL A 44 15.13 -10.70 -3.95
N GLY A 45 14.36 -10.97 -5.01
CA GLY A 45 13.64 -12.24 -5.23
C GLY A 45 14.52 -13.49 -5.10
N PRO A 46 15.73 -13.54 -5.67
CA PRO A 46 16.65 -14.65 -5.48
C PRO A 46 17.05 -14.89 -4.02
N SER A 47 17.13 -13.83 -3.20
CA SER A 47 17.43 -13.94 -1.76
C SER A 47 16.28 -14.59 -0.98
N LEU A 48 15.08 -14.63 -1.56
CA LEU A 48 13.88 -15.29 -1.03
C LEU A 48 13.64 -16.67 -1.68
N GLY A 49 14.54 -17.14 -2.55
CA GLY A 49 14.35 -18.38 -3.30
C GLY A 49 13.25 -18.31 -4.38
N LEU A 50 12.84 -17.10 -4.78
CA LEU A 50 11.77 -16.90 -5.76
C LEU A 50 12.33 -16.63 -7.15
N SER A 51 11.70 -17.24 -8.16
CA SER A 51 11.99 -16.93 -9.57
C SER A 51 11.48 -15.54 -9.96
N TRP A 52 12.04 -14.98 -11.02
CA TRP A 52 11.59 -13.68 -11.54
C TRP A 52 10.11 -13.67 -11.96
N PRO A 53 9.61 -14.63 -12.77
CA PRO A 53 8.18 -14.71 -13.11
C PRO A 53 7.27 -14.73 -11.88
N THR A 54 7.62 -15.56 -10.89
CA THR A 54 6.84 -15.68 -9.65
C THR A 54 6.82 -14.36 -8.87
N SER A 55 7.98 -13.70 -8.74
CA SER A 55 8.07 -12.40 -8.04
C SER A 55 7.24 -11.32 -8.73
N LEU A 56 7.21 -11.35 -10.07
CA LEU A 56 6.42 -10.41 -10.87
C LEU A 56 4.92 -10.68 -10.77
N GLU A 57 4.48 -11.93 -10.75
CA GLU A 57 3.08 -12.30 -10.52
C GLU A 57 2.59 -11.84 -9.14
N VAL A 58 3.37 -12.14 -8.09
CA VAL A 58 3.07 -11.69 -6.71
C VAL A 58 2.93 -10.18 -6.66
N TYR A 59 3.83 -9.43 -7.31
CA TYR A 59 3.73 -7.98 -7.40
C TYR A 59 2.42 -7.49 -8.02
N HIS A 60 2.00 -8.06 -9.15
CA HIS A 60 0.74 -7.64 -9.80
C HIS A 60 -0.48 -7.97 -8.94
N ILE A 61 -0.50 -9.13 -8.28
CA ILE A 61 -1.56 -9.51 -7.34
C ILE A 61 -1.63 -8.48 -6.21
N PHE A 62 -0.50 -8.16 -5.59
CA PHE A 62 -0.42 -7.15 -4.54
C PHE A 62 -0.89 -5.78 -5.02
N LEU A 63 -0.49 -5.36 -6.23
CA LEU A 63 -0.87 -4.09 -6.82
C LEU A 63 -2.39 -3.99 -7.04
N ILE A 64 -3.01 -5.05 -7.59
CA ILE A 64 -4.47 -5.11 -7.81
C ILE A 64 -5.20 -5.03 -6.46
N LEU A 65 -4.78 -5.81 -5.47
CA LEU A 65 -5.38 -5.81 -4.13
C LEU A 65 -5.23 -4.43 -3.46
N PHE A 66 -4.08 -3.79 -3.62
CA PHE A 66 -3.80 -2.46 -3.08
C PHE A 66 -4.75 -1.41 -3.67
N PHE A 67 -4.93 -1.41 -5.00
CA PHE A 67 -5.90 -0.52 -5.66
C PHE A 67 -7.34 -0.82 -5.25
N ALA A 68 -7.72 -2.09 -5.12
CA ALA A 68 -9.04 -2.46 -4.64
C ALA A 68 -9.31 -1.91 -3.23
N VAL A 69 -8.34 -2.03 -2.32
CA VAL A 69 -8.43 -1.46 -0.96
C VAL A 69 -8.58 0.06 -1.00
N ILE A 70 -7.76 0.75 -1.79
CA ILE A 70 -7.84 2.22 -1.93
C ILE A 70 -9.22 2.66 -2.42
N ILE A 71 -9.73 2.04 -3.47
CA ILE A 71 -11.03 2.38 -4.06
C ILE A 71 -12.15 2.11 -3.05
N LEU A 72 -12.15 0.92 -2.43
CA LEU A 72 -13.18 0.54 -1.46
C LEU A 72 -13.21 1.46 -0.24
N ASN A 73 -12.05 1.78 0.33
CA ASN A 73 -11.96 2.71 1.46
C ASN A 73 -12.28 4.15 1.05
N GLY A 74 -11.80 4.60 -0.11
CA GLY A 74 -12.08 5.93 -0.65
C GLY A 74 -13.57 6.17 -0.90
N ILE A 75 -14.31 5.17 -1.40
CA ILE A 75 -15.76 5.26 -1.56
C ILE A 75 -16.49 5.10 -0.22
N GLY A 76 -16.08 4.10 0.58
CA GLY A 76 -16.78 3.72 1.80
C GLY A 76 -16.73 4.77 2.91
N LEU A 77 -15.66 5.55 3.00
CA LEU A 77 -15.51 6.63 3.98
C LEU A 77 -16.60 7.72 3.87
N ASN A 78 -17.17 7.92 2.67
CA ASN A 78 -18.28 8.86 2.46
C ASN A 78 -19.66 8.27 2.72
N ARG A 79 -19.73 6.96 2.95
CA ARG A 79 -20.99 6.21 3.07
C ARG A 79 -21.07 5.43 4.38
N LEU A 80 -20.33 5.86 5.41
CA LEU A 80 -20.31 5.20 6.72
C LEU A 80 -21.65 5.25 7.46
N ASN A 81 -22.58 6.12 7.07
CA ASN A 81 -23.96 6.06 7.56
C ASN A 81 -24.66 4.74 7.18
N ILE A 82 -24.22 4.06 6.12
CA ILE A 82 -24.80 2.79 5.66
C ILE A 82 -24.05 1.60 6.29
N PRO A 83 -24.73 0.65 6.97
CA PRO A 83 -24.09 -0.50 7.61
C PRO A 83 -23.19 -1.33 6.68
N LYS A 84 -23.64 -1.57 5.44
CA LYS A 84 -22.87 -2.31 4.44
C LYS A 84 -21.51 -1.67 4.17
N TRP A 85 -21.47 -0.35 3.98
CA TRP A 85 -20.23 0.38 3.70
C TRP A 85 -19.30 0.45 4.90
N ARG A 86 -19.83 0.46 6.13
CA ARG A 86 -19.00 0.29 7.35
C ARG A 86 -18.30 -1.06 7.37
N SER A 87 -19.00 -2.14 7.05
CA SER A 87 -18.39 -3.47 6.96
C SER A 87 -17.35 -3.55 5.85
N VAL A 88 -17.64 -2.98 4.67
CA VAL A 88 -16.68 -2.88 3.56
C VAL A 88 -15.42 -2.13 4.02
N CYS A 89 -15.54 -0.95 4.65
CA CYS A 89 -14.39 -0.21 5.17
C CYS A 89 -13.61 -1.00 6.22
N LYS A 90 -14.27 -1.65 7.17
CA LYS A 90 -13.57 -2.48 8.18
C LYS A 90 -12.77 -3.61 7.53
N ILE A 91 -13.39 -4.37 6.63
CA ILE A 91 -12.73 -5.51 5.97
C ILE A 91 -11.60 -5.01 5.06
N SER A 92 -11.85 -4.00 4.23
CA SER A 92 -10.85 -3.50 3.29
C SER A 92 -9.69 -2.79 3.98
N SER A 93 -9.92 -2.01 5.05
CA SER A 93 -8.83 -1.44 5.85
C SER A 93 -8.04 -2.51 6.62
N PHE A 94 -8.70 -3.56 7.14
CA PHE A 94 -7.99 -4.69 7.75
C PHE A 94 -7.12 -5.44 6.73
N LEU A 95 -7.65 -5.72 5.54
CA LEU A 95 -6.87 -6.27 4.43
C LEU A 95 -5.71 -5.32 4.04
N GLY A 96 -5.96 -4.02 4.02
CA GLY A 96 -4.96 -2.99 3.79
C GLY A 96 -3.83 -3.01 4.82
N LEU A 97 -4.12 -3.23 6.10
CA LEU A 97 -3.11 -3.42 7.14
C LEU A 97 -2.22 -4.64 6.83
N PHE A 98 -2.82 -5.77 6.47
CA PHE A 98 -2.06 -6.98 6.14
C PHE A 98 -1.17 -6.80 4.90
N LEU A 99 -1.70 -6.18 3.84
CA LEU A 99 -0.95 -5.89 2.62
C LEU A 99 0.22 -4.93 2.90
N THR A 100 -0.04 -3.83 3.61
CA THR A 100 1.00 -2.83 3.93
C THR A 100 2.06 -3.39 4.86
N TRP A 101 1.68 -4.23 5.82
CA TRP A 101 2.63 -4.91 6.68
C TRP A 101 3.56 -5.83 5.88
N SER A 102 3.01 -6.60 4.94
CA SER A 102 3.79 -7.50 4.09
C SER A 102 4.77 -6.71 3.19
N VAL A 103 4.32 -5.59 2.62
CA VAL A 103 5.17 -4.68 1.84
C VAL A 103 6.28 -4.07 2.71
N LEU A 104 5.94 -3.63 3.92
CA LEU A 104 6.90 -3.07 4.87
C LEU A 104 8.00 -4.09 5.20
N LEU A 105 7.63 -5.32 5.55
CA LEU A 105 8.59 -6.40 5.84
C LEU A 105 9.48 -6.70 4.63
N PHE A 106 8.89 -6.79 3.43
CA PHE A 106 9.64 -7.05 2.20
C PHE A 106 10.71 -5.97 1.94
N PHE A 107 10.35 -4.69 2.04
CA PHE A 107 11.30 -3.60 1.79
C PHE A 107 12.28 -3.35 2.94
N MET A 108 11.97 -3.81 4.16
CA MET A 108 12.91 -3.80 5.28
C MET A 108 13.91 -4.95 5.24
N LEU A 109 13.60 -6.06 4.57
CA LEU A 109 14.50 -7.23 4.52
C LEU A 109 15.92 -6.89 4.02
N PRO A 110 16.11 -6.11 2.94
CA PRO A 110 17.44 -5.67 2.52
C PRO A 110 18.18 -4.89 3.61
N LEU A 111 17.49 -4.03 4.38
CA LEU A 111 18.08 -3.23 5.45
C LEU A 111 18.58 -4.09 6.64
N LEU A 112 18.02 -5.29 6.81
CA LEU A 112 18.29 -6.16 7.97
C LEU A 112 19.31 -7.26 7.67
N VAL A 113 19.39 -7.73 6.42
CA VAL A 113 20.04 -9.01 6.11
C VAL A 113 21.35 -8.84 5.33
N ASN A 114 21.62 -7.69 4.69
CA ASN A 114 22.66 -7.66 3.67
C ASN A 114 23.55 -6.40 3.74
N SER A 115 24.84 -6.59 4.02
CA SER A 115 25.84 -5.53 4.17
C SER A 115 26.41 -5.01 2.83
N ASN A 116 26.04 -5.62 1.69
CA ASN A 116 26.64 -5.32 0.37
C ASN A 116 25.61 -4.84 -0.68
N ILE A 117 24.49 -4.27 -0.25
CA ILE A 117 23.45 -3.79 -1.17
C ILE A 117 23.85 -2.47 -1.83
N ASN A 118 23.60 -2.35 -3.14
CA ASN A 118 23.76 -1.10 -3.88
C ASN A 118 22.94 0.03 -3.24
N ALA A 119 23.54 1.22 -3.14
CA ALA A 119 22.94 2.41 -2.55
C ALA A 119 21.56 2.77 -3.14
N VAL A 120 21.30 2.46 -4.41
CA VAL A 120 19.98 2.68 -5.05
C VAL A 120 18.90 1.79 -4.44
N HIS A 121 19.18 0.52 -4.14
CA HIS A 121 18.19 -0.38 -3.51
C HIS A 121 17.97 -0.02 -2.05
N LEU A 122 19.02 0.37 -1.31
CA LEU A 122 18.86 0.87 0.06
C LEU A 122 17.93 2.09 0.10
N LYS A 123 18.14 3.06 -0.81
CA LYS A 123 17.26 4.24 -0.95
C LYS A 123 15.84 3.82 -1.33
N THR A 124 15.70 2.87 -2.24
CA THR A 124 14.37 2.41 -2.68
C THR A 124 13.64 1.72 -1.53
N SER A 125 14.28 0.76 -0.85
CA SER A 125 13.78 0.11 0.35
C SER A 125 13.32 1.11 1.40
N PHE A 126 14.15 2.11 1.70
CA PHE A 126 13.79 3.15 2.67
C PHE A 126 12.54 3.94 2.26
N ILE A 127 12.46 4.41 1.01
CA ILE A 127 11.31 5.17 0.51
C ILE A 127 10.02 4.32 0.56
N TYR A 128 10.07 3.08 0.10
CA TYR A 128 8.90 2.20 0.10
C TYR A 128 8.49 1.75 1.50
N SER A 129 9.44 1.52 2.41
CA SER A 129 9.14 1.27 3.81
C SER A 129 8.45 2.48 4.46
N LEU A 130 8.90 3.71 4.15
CA LEU A 130 8.25 4.92 4.63
C LEU A 130 6.82 5.05 4.08
N PHE A 131 6.61 4.84 2.78
CA PHE A 131 5.28 4.86 2.17
C PHE A 131 4.36 3.78 2.75
N ALA A 132 4.89 2.55 2.94
CA ALA A 132 4.15 1.45 3.55
C ALA A 132 3.76 1.78 4.99
N PHE A 133 4.66 2.38 5.77
CA PHE A 133 4.38 2.80 7.15
C PHE A 133 3.31 3.89 7.21
N VAL A 134 3.40 4.92 6.36
CA VAL A 134 2.35 5.96 6.27
C VAL A 134 1.00 5.32 5.92
N PHE A 135 0.99 4.40 4.94
CA PHE A 135 -0.26 3.77 4.51
C PHE A 135 -0.82 2.77 5.53
N LEU A 136 0.04 2.11 6.31
CA LEU A 136 -0.36 1.30 7.47
C LEU A 136 -1.16 2.14 8.47
N ASN A 137 -0.65 3.34 8.81
CA ASN A 137 -1.33 4.26 9.72
C ASN A 137 -2.67 4.75 9.15
N VAL A 138 -2.73 5.06 7.85
CA VAL A 138 -3.99 5.45 7.17
C VAL A 138 -5.04 4.33 7.24
N ASN A 139 -4.65 3.08 6.98
CA ASN A 139 -5.54 1.93 7.10
C ASN A 139 -5.98 1.70 8.55
N LEU A 140 -5.08 1.85 9.53
CA LEU A 140 -5.40 1.71 10.95
C LEU A 140 -6.45 2.74 11.40
N LEU A 141 -6.24 4.01 11.02
CA LEU A 141 -7.19 5.09 11.31
C LEU A 141 -8.54 4.86 10.62
N THR A 142 -8.53 4.37 9.38
CA THR A 142 -9.74 4.04 8.62
C THR A 142 -10.54 2.94 9.32
N PHE A 143 -9.86 1.88 9.79
CA PHE A 143 -10.46 0.80 10.54
C PHE A 143 -11.11 1.31 11.84
N ALA A 144 -10.38 2.11 12.62
CA ALA A 144 -10.85 2.67 13.88
C ALA A 144 -12.09 3.56 13.69
N VAL A 145 -12.08 4.43 12.67
CA VAL A 145 -13.24 5.28 12.32
C VAL A 145 -14.45 4.42 11.94
N ALA A 146 -14.28 3.44 11.06
CA ALA A 146 -15.39 2.57 10.63
C ALA A 146 -15.97 1.73 11.79
N GLN A 147 -15.13 1.32 12.75
CA GLN A 147 -15.56 0.63 13.96
C GLN A 147 -16.33 1.55 14.92
N LYS A 148 -15.87 2.79 15.11
CA LYS A 148 -16.51 3.77 16.00
C LYS A 148 -17.92 4.13 15.54
N GLU A 149 -18.08 4.45 14.25
CA GLU A 149 -19.38 4.70 13.63
C GLU A 149 -20.28 3.45 13.71
N GLY A 150 -19.68 2.25 13.70
CA GLY A 150 -20.32 0.97 14.01
C GLY A 150 -21.07 0.97 15.35
N LYS A 151 -20.38 1.39 16.42
CA LYS A 151 -20.90 1.34 17.79
C LYS A 151 -21.96 2.41 18.07
N GLN A 152 -21.88 3.58 17.42
CA GLN A 152 -22.83 4.67 17.66
C GLN A 152 -24.23 4.43 17.07
N THR A 153 -24.38 3.55 16.09
CA THR A 153 -25.70 3.26 15.46
C THR A 153 -26.41 2.05 16.07
N PHE A 154 -25.75 1.29 16.94
CA PHE A 154 -26.27 0.05 17.54
C PHE A 154 -26.01 -0.03 19.06
N GLY A 155 -25.54 1.05 19.69
CA GLY A 155 -25.49 1.19 21.15
C GLY A 155 -26.78 1.80 21.69
N PRO A 156 -27.12 1.57 22.97
CA PRO A 156 -28.36 2.04 23.60
C PRO A 156 -28.54 3.56 23.50
#